data_AF-A0A2A5XLN5-F1
#
_entry.id   AF-A0A2A5XLN5-F1
#
_cell.length_a   1.000
_cell.length_b   1.000
_cell.length_c   1.000
_cell.angle_alpha   90.00
_cell.angle_beta   90.00
_cell.angle_gamma   90.00
#
_symmetry.space_group_name_H-M   'P 1'
#
loop_
_entity.id
_entity.type
_entity.pdbx_description
1 polymer ?
#
loop_
_entity_poly.entity_id
_entity_poly.type
_entity_poly.pdbx_seq_one_letter_code
_entity_poly.pdbx_strand_id
1 'polypeptide(L)'
;MSNGGSILGFINTLDDIISICDENTVVIPGHGGLNNVQGVIAFRDGLNHYYEMTLEGYKKGLSVEEISESIDIPLGETSGFGDPITVKANFIRSILLENNILL
;
A
#
# COMPACT_ATOMS: atom_id res chain seq x y z
N MET A 1 -2.75 -2.87 -21.62
CA MET A 1 -1.54 -2.66 -20.80
C MET A 1 -1.64 -3.62 -19.63
N SER A 2 -0.61 -4.41 -19.31
CA SER A 2 -0.65 -5.28 -18.13
C SER A 2 -0.28 -4.44 -16.92
N ASN A 3 -1.28 -4.05 -16.15
CA ASN A 3 -1.13 -3.41 -14.86
C ASN A 3 -0.21 -4.32 -14.03
N GLY A 4 0.85 -3.79 -13.41
CA GLY A 4 1.86 -4.57 -12.67
C GLY A 4 1.35 -5.26 -11.39
N GLY A 5 0.08 -5.67 -11.36
CA GLY A 5 -0.66 -6.15 -10.19
C GLY A 5 -1.85 -5.24 -9.84
N SER A 6 -2.57 -5.62 -8.79
CA SER A 6 -3.60 -4.80 -8.15
C SER A 6 -3.18 -4.56 -6.69
N ILE A 7 -3.32 -3.32 -6.22
CA ILE A 7 -3.08 -2.98 -4.81
C ILE A 7 -4.13 -3.69 -3.95
N LEU A 8 -5.39 -3.72 -4.37
CA LEU A 8 -6.43 -4.50 -3.69
C LEU A 8 -6.12 -6.01 -3.71
N GLY A 9 -5.65 -6.54 -4.84
CA GLY A 9 -5.20 -7.93 -4.92
C GLY A 9 -4.05 -8.25 -3.96
N PHE A 10 -3.14 -7.29 -3.76
CA PHE A 10 -2.05 -7.45 -2.80
C PHE A 10 -2.54 -7.40 -1.36
N ILE A 11 -3.46 -6.49 -1.03
CA ILE A 11 -4.12 -6.44 0.28
C ILE A 11 -4.79 -7.78 0.60
N ASN A 12 -5.56 -8.33 -0.34
CA ASN A 12 -6.22 -9.64 -0.16
C ASN A 12 -5.20 -10.78 0.06
N THR A 13 -4.06 -10.72 -0.64
CA THR A 13 -2.98 -11.70 -0.42
C THR A 13 -2.39 -11.59 0.98
N LEU A 14 -2.25 -10.37 1.51
CA LEU A 14 -1.81 -10.16 2.90
C LEU A 14 -2.84 -10.68 3.90
N ASP A 15 -4.14 -10.51 3.63
CA ASP A 15 -5.21 -11.08 4.44
C ASP A 15 -5.14 -12.61 4.47
N ASP A 16 -4.93 -13.25 3.32
CA ASP A 16 -4.75 -14.70 3.22
C ASP A 16 -3.54 -15.17 4.04
N ILE A 17 -2.41 -14.45 3.95
CA ILE A 17 -1.21 -14.74 4.76
C ILE A 17 -1.52 -14.60 6.26
N ILE A 18 -2.15 -13.50 6.67
CA ILE A 18 -2.51 -13.26 8.08
C ILE A 18 -3.42 -14.39 8.59
N SER A 19 -4.35 -14.88 7.77
CA SER A 19 -5.31 -15.92 8.15
C SER A 19 -4.68 -17.28 8.48
N ILE A 20 -3.49 -17.56 7.94
CA ILE A 20 -2.76 -18.82 8.17
C ILE A 20 -1.66 -18.67 9.23
N CYS A 21 -1.37 -17.45 9.68
CA CYS A 21 -0.39 -17.17 10.72
C CYS A 21 -0.99 -17.28 12.13
N ASP A 22 -0.14 -17.60 13.10
CA ASP A 22 -0.42 -17.51 14.54
C ASP A 22 0.53 -16.53 15.23
N GLU A 23 0.40 -16.35 16.55
CA GLU A 23 1.28 -15.46 17.30
C GLU A 23 2.77 -15.86 17.32
N ASN A 24 3.09 -17.10 16.95
CA ASN A 24 4.47 -17.63 16.95
C ASN A 24 5.10 -17.61 15.55
N THR A 25 4.37 -17.17 14.53
CA THR A 25 4.83 -17.20 13.15
C THR A 25 5.91 -16.14 12.90
N VAL A 26 7.05 -16.60 12.39
CA VAL A 26 8.15 -15.74 11.92
C VAL A 26 8.00 -15.50 10.43
N VAL A 27 8.09 -14.23 10.02
CA VAL A 27 7.98 -13.79 8.64
C VAL A 27 9.35 -13.37 8.13
N ILE A 28 9.81 -13.99 7.04
CA ILE A 28 11.07 -13.64 6.38
C ILE A 28 10.72 -12.90 5.07
N PRO A 29 10.81 -11.56 5.03
CA PRO A 29 10.49 -10.82 3.82
C PRO A 29 11.58 -10.98 2.75
N GLY A 30 11.23 -10.72 1.49
CA GLY A 30 12.21 -10.72 0.39
C GLY A 30 13.28 -9.63 0.52
N HIS A 31 12.99 -8.56 1.27
CA HIS A 31 13.93 -7.50 1.62
C HIS A 31 13.72 -7.04 3.08
N GLY A 32 14.79 -6.54 3.72
CA GLY A 32 14.72 -6.09 5.11
C GLY A 32 15.00 -7.20 6.14
N GLY A 33 14.78 -6.89 7.41
CA GLY A 33 15.03 -7.81 8.53
C GLY A 33 13.89 -8.81 8.75
N LEU A 34 14.14 -9.76 9.67
CA LEU A 34 13.11 -10.66 10.18
C LEU A 34 11.91 -9.88 10.72
N ASN A 35 10.71 -10.40 10.48
CA ASN A 35 9.45 -9.80 10.89
C ASN A 35 8.52 -10.86 11.51
N ASN A 36 7.29 -10.47 11.85
CA ASN A 36 6.25 -11.32 12.42
C ASN A 36 4.88 -10.96 11.83
N VAL A 37 3.83 -11.68 12.24
CA VAL A 37 2.46 -11.45 11.77
C VAL A 37 1.96 -10.02 12.03
N GLN A 38 2.36 -9.38 13.12
CA GLN A 38 1.96 -7.99 13.42
C GLN A 38 2.55 -7.00 12.42
N GLY A 39 3.77 -7.23 11.94
CA GLY A 39 4.34 -6.42 10.86
C GLY A 39 3.60 -6.59 9.53
N VAL A 40 3.09 -7.80 9.24
CA VAL A 40 2.25 -8.03 8.05
C VAL A 40 0.91 -7.31 8.18
N ILE A 41 0.26 -7.39 9.35
CA ILE A 41 -0.98 -6.66 9.66
C ILE A 41 -0.77 -5.15 9.48
N ALA A 42 0.28 -4.58 10.08
CA ALA A 42 0.56 -3.15 9.96
C ALA A 42 0.77 -2.71 8.51
N PHE A 43 1.45 -3.53 7.70
CA PHE A 43 1.65 -3.23 6.29
C PHE A 43 0.35 -3.30 5.47
N ARG A 44 -0.47 -4.33 5.71
CA ARG A 44 -1.81 -4.49 5.14
C ARG A 44 -2.71 -3.30 5.48
N ASP A 45 -2.74 -2.90 6.76
CA ASP A 45 -3.53 -1.77 7.25
C ASP A 45 -3.08 -0.45 6.61
N GLY A 46 -1.77 -0.25 6.45
CA GLY A 46 -1.24 0.90 5.72
C GLY A 46 -1.71 0.93 4.26
N LEU A 47 -1.68 -0.20 3.55
CA LEU A 47 -2.17 -0.27 2.17
C LEU A 47 -3.69 -0.01 2.08
N ASN A 48 -4.48 -0.54 3.01
CA ASN A 48 -5.91 -0.23 3.11
C ASN A 48 -6.16 1.28 3.29
N HIS A 49 -5.42 1.91 4.19
CA HIS A 49 -5.55 3.35 4.41
C HIS A 49 -5.21 4.17 3.15
N TYR A 50 -4.14 3.79 2.42
CA TYR A 50 -3.83 4.42 1.13
C TYR A 50 -4.97 4.27 0.12
N TYR A 51 -5.59 3.08 0.06
CA TYR A 51 -6.72 2.80 -0.81
C TYR A 51 -7.91 3.72 -0.52
N GLU A 52 -8.33 3.76 0.75
CA GLU A 52 -9.45 4.57 1.22
C GLU A 52 -9.20 6.06 0.96
N MET A 53 -8.05 6.58 1.39
CA MET A 53 -7.71 8.00 1.23
C MET A 53 -7.60 8.41 -0.24
N THR A 54 -7.12 7.52 -1.11
CA THR A 54 -7.06 7.78 -2.55
C THR A 54 -8.47 7.93 -3.14
N LEU A 55 -9.36 6.99 -2.86
CA LEU A 55 -10.72 7.04 -3.40
C LEU A 55 -11.54 8.19 -2.81
N GLU A 56 -11.37 8.49 -1.52
CA GLU A 56 -12.00 9.64 -0.88
C GLU A 56 -11.50 10.97 -1.43
N GLY A 57 -10.19 11.12 -1.57
CA GLY A 57 -9.59 12.34 -2.09
C GLY A 57 -9.97 12.60 -3.54
N TYR A 58 -10.00 11.55 -4.37
CA TYR A 58 -10.51 11.66 -5.74
C TYR A 58 -11.98 12.12 -5.78
N LYS A 59 -12.85 11.54 -4.93
CA LYS A 59 -14.26 11.98 -4.83
C LYS A 59 -14.41 13.45 -4.42
N LYS A 60 -13.43 13.98 -3.68
CA LYS A 60 -13.35 15.40 -3.27
C LYS A 60 -12.73 16.30 -4.34
N GLY A 61 -12.28 15.74 -5.48
CA GLY A 61 -11.65 16.49 -6.57
C GLY A 61 -10.20 16.89 -6.31
N LEU A 62 -9.52 16.23 -5.37
CA LEU A 62 -8.13 16.50 -5.03
C LEU A 62 -7.16 15.95 -6.09
N SER A 63 -6.02 16.62 -6.26
CA SER A 63 -4.87 16.15 -7.04
C SER A 63 -4.12 15.01 -6.34
N VAL A 64 -3.24 14.30 -7.07
CA VAL A 64 -2.41 13.22 -6.50
C VAL A 64 -1.54 13.75 -5.36
N GLU A 65 -1.02 14.96 -5.54
CA GLU A 65 -0.16 15.64 -4.58
C GLU A 65 -0.92 15.95 -3.29
N GLU A 66 -2.12 16.53 -3.39
CA GLU A 66 -2.99 16.82 -2.24
C GLU A 66 -3.43 15.54 -1.50
N ILE A 67 -3.73 14.46 -2.24
CA ILE A 67 -4.02 13.15 -1.65
C ILE A 67 -2.79 12.64 -0.90
N SER A 68 -1.60 12.73 -1.50
CA SER A 68 -0.34 12.27 -0.90
C SER A 68 -0.01 13.03 0.39
N GLU A 69 -0.30 14.32 0.45
CA GLU A 69 -0.12 15.15 1.65
C GLU A 69 -1.09 14.80 2.78
N SER A 70 -2.27 14.24 2.45
CA SER A 70 -3.26 13.81 3.44
C SER A 70 -2.97 12.46 4.11
N ILE A 71 -1.98 11.72 3.61
CA ILE A 71 -1.64 10.38 4.08
C ILE A 71 -0.36 10.42 4.92
N ASP A 72 -0.52 10.37 6.24
CA ASP A 72 0.59 10.43 7.20
C ASP A 72 1.29 9.09 7.41
N ILE A 73 0.68 7.98 6.96
CA ILE A 73 1.27 6.65 7.11
C ILE A 73 2.45 6.50 6.13
N PRO A 74 3.67 6.24 6.61
CA PRO A 74 4.78 5.94 5.72
C PRO A 74 4.63 4.53 5.15
N LEU A 75 4.68 4.41 3.82
CA LEU A 75 4.84 3.14 3.12
C LEU A 75 6.11 3.18 2.28
N GLY A 76 6.88 2.10 2.30
CA GLY A 76 8.05 1.96 1.44
C GLY A 76 9.27 2.79 1.86
N GLU A 77 9.39 3.20 3.13
CA GLU A 77 10.61 3.80 3.69
C GLU A 77 11.74 2.77 3.84
N THR A 78 12.10 2.10 2.74
CA THR A 78 13.31 1.30 2.65
C THR A 78 14.19 1.91 1.57
N SER A 79 15.49 1.90 1.77
CA SER A 79 16.48 2.45 0.84
C SER A 79 16.42 1.86 -0.57
N GLY A 80 15.65 0.78 -0.80
CA GLY A 80 15.45 0.14 -2.09
C GLY A 80 14.28 0.66 -2.93
N PHE A 81 13.37 1.49 -2.41
CA PHE A 81 12.15 1.91 -3.14
C PHE A 81 12.27 3.26 -3.87
N GLY A 82 13.26 4.08 -3.51
CA GLY A 82 13.46 5.42 -4.09
C GLY A 82 12.95 6.54 -3.19
N ASP A 83 12.72 7.72 -3.79
CA ASP A 83 12.24 8.90 -3.08
C ASP A 83 10.84 8.69 -2.45
N PRO A 84 10.65 8.90 -1.13
CA PRO A 84 9.38 8.61 -0.46
C PRO A 84 8.16 9.32 -1.04
N ILE A 85 8.32 10.57 -1.50
CA ILE A 85 7.22 11.35 -2.10
C ILE A 85 6.78 10.69 -3.41
N THR A 86 7.75 10.31 -4.24
CA THR A 86 7.51 9.61 -5.49
C THR A 86 6.85 8.25 -5.26
N VAL A 87 7.28 7.51 -4.24
CA VAL A 87 6.69 6.22 -3.87
C VAL A 87 5.22 6.37 -3.47
N LYS A 88 4.90 7.34 -2.60
CA LYS A 88 3.51 7.61 -2.21
C LYS A 88 2.64 7.94 -3.42
N ALA A 89 3.11 8.85 -4.27
CA ALA A 89 2.38 9.25 -5.48
C ALA A 89 2.16 8.07 -6.44
N ASN A 90 3.09 7.13 -6.52
CA ASN A 90 2.95 5.94 -7.36
C ASN A 90 1.90 4.95 -6.83
N PHE A 91 1.78 4.79 -5.52
CA PHE A 91 0.69 4.00 -4.93
C PHE A 91 -0.68 4.61 -5.27
N ILE A 92 -0.82 5.93 -5.07
CA ILE A 92 -2.06 6.66 -5.38
C ILE A 92 -2.41 6.49 -6.86
N ARG A 93 -1.47 6.74 -7.77
CA ARG A 93 -1.67 6.56 -9.22
C ARG A 93 -2.06 5.12 -9.57
N SER A 94 -1.45 4.13 -8.91
CA SER A 94 -1.77 2.71 -9.15
C SER A 94 -3.20 2.37 -8.72
N ILE A 95 -3.63 2.87 -7.56
CA ILE A 95 -5.00 2.70 -7.04
C ILE A 95 -6.02 3.36 -7.98
N LEU A 96 -5.75 4.59 -8.44
CA LEU A 96 -6.62 5.27 -9.39
C LEU A 96 -6.71 4.50 -10.71
N LEU A 97 -5.56 4.06 -11.25
CA LEU A 97 -5.50 3.31 -12.50
C LEU A 97 -6.30 2.00 -12.44
N GLU A 98 -6.16 1.21 -11.38
CA GLU A 98 -6.92 -0.05 -11.26
C GLU A 98 -8.43 0.17 -11.09
N ASN A 99 -8.83 1.33 -10.57
CA ASN A 99 -10.23 1.74 -10.46
C ASN A 99 -10.77 2.42 -11.74
N ASN A 100 -10.00 2.37 -12.84
CA ASN A 100 -10.31 3.03 -14.12
C ASN A 100 -10.52 4.56 -13.98
N ILE A 101 -9.87 5.17 -12.99
CA ILE A 101 -9.82 6.61 -12.79
C ILE A 101 -8.56 7.11 -13.50
N LEU A 102 -8.76 7.80 -14.61
CA LEU A 102 -7.68 8.43 -15.37
C LEU A 102 -7.59 9.89 -14.93
N LEU A 103 -6.41 10.29 -14.45
CA LEU A 103 -6.02 11.67 -14.24
C LEU A 103 -5.19 12.17 -15.42
#